data_AF-A0AA95HAA6-F1
#
_entry.id   AF-A0AA95HAA6-F1
#
_cell.length_a   1.000
_cell.length_b   1.000
_cell.length_c   1.000
_cell.angle_alpha   90.00
_cell.angle_beta   90.00
_cell.angle_gamma   90.00
#
_symmetry.space_group_name_H-M   'P 1'
#
loop_
_entity.id
_entity.type
_entity.pdbx_description
1 polymer ?
#
loop_
_entity_poly.entity_id
_entity_poly.type
_entity_poly.pdbx_seq_one_letter_code
_entity_poly.pdbx_strand_id
1 'polypeptide(L)'
;MTSDSRTNAGIDHVSTYSKMHRCITTPDRCLVIMSAGNLATTQGVIQQIRRDVQEGAPRNINTLNYLADVAEYLGDVLVTRIRKHTEQTGFVPDATLILGGADSRAQPQHLHDLPAR
;
A
#
# COMPACT_ATOMS: atom_id res chain seq x y z
N MET A 1 -0.48 -2.07 15.30
CA MET A 1 0.12 -1.01 14.45
C MET A 1 -0.24 0.33 15.06
N THR A 2 0.71 1.25 15.19
CA THR A 2 0.48 2.59 15.76
C THR A 2 1.00 3.62 14.76
N SER A 3 0.19 4.62 14.40
CA SER A 3 0.53 5.61 13.36
C SER A 3 0.23 7.03 13.86
N ASP A 4 1.20 7.95 13.78
CA ASP A 4 1.02 9.38 14.03
C ASP A 4 0.34 10.04 12.79
N SER A 5 -0.54 11.02 13.01
CA SER A 5 -1.29 11.75 11.99
C SER A 5 -0.70 13.13 11.59
N ARG A 6 0.43 13.56 12.15
CA ARG A 6 1.09 14.83 11.75
C ARG A 6 1.69 14.80 10.34
N THR A 7 1.18 15.61 9.42
CA THR A 7 1.64 15.69 8.02
C THR A 7 2.10 17.11 7.74
N ASN A 8 3.28 17.29 7.14
CA ASN A 8 3.77 18.59 6.67
C ASN A 8 3.36 18.79 5.21
N ALA A 9 2.47 19.75 4.92
CA ALA A 9 1.99 20.04 3.56
C ALA A 9 2.55 21.38 3.00
N GLY A 10 3.63 21.92 3.56
CA GLY A 10 4.14 23.25 3.23
C GLY A 10 3.66 24.32 4.23
N ILE A 11 4.21 25.54 4.09
CA ILE A 11 4.37 26.53 5.18
C ILE A 11 3.12 26.88 5.99
N ASP A 12 1.89 26.66 5.54
CA ASP A 12 0.69 26.95 6.35
C ASP A 12 -0.45 25.93 6.19
N HIS A 13 -0.16 24.62 6.13
CA HIS A 13 -1.24 23.63 6.26
C HIS A 13 -0.80 22.34 6.98
N VAL A 14 -0.98 22.31 8.30
CA VAL A 14 -0.92 21.07 9.09
C VAL A 14 -2.33 20.50 9.18
N SER A 15 -2.62 19.50 8.35
CA SER A 15 -3.89 18.77 8.39
C SER A 15 -3.68 17.35 8.90
N THR A 16 -4.56 16.90 9.78
CA THR A 16 -4.55 15.57 10.40
C THR A 16 -5.11 14.54 9.42
N TYR A 17 -4.26 13.95 8.58
CA TYR A 17 -4.67 12.89 7.66
C TYR A 17 -4.28 11.52 8.23
N SER A 18 -5.24 10.59 8.24
CA SER A 18 -4.97 9.22 8.66
C SER A 18 -3.90 8.62 7.76
N LYS A 19 -2.75 8.32 8.36
CA LYS A 19 -1.65 7.60 7.73
C LYS A 19 -1.86 6.09 7.76
N MET A 20 -2.96 5.60 8.32
CA MET A 20 -3.31 4.19 8.37
C MET A 20 -4.63 3.96 7.64
N HIS A 21 -4.62 3.01 6.71
CA HIS A 21 -5.74 2.68 5.85
C HIS A 21 -6.02 1.19 5.95
N ARG A 22 -7.13 0.83 6.61
CA ARG A 22 -7.64 -0.54 6.55
C ARG A 22 -8.25 -0.78 5.17
N CYS A 23 -7.77 -1.81 4.50
CA CYS A 23 -8.31 -2.22 3.20
C CYS A 23 -9.63 -2.97 3.39
N ILE A 24 -10.56 -2.81 2.45
CA ILE A 24 -11.73 -3.66 2.37
C ILE A 24 -11.33 -4.87 1.54
N THR A 25 -11.22 -6.02 2.20
CA THR A 25 -10.72 -7.27 1.63
C THR A 25 -11.75 -8.39 1.73
N THR A 26 -11.46 -9.52 1.09
CA THR A 26 -12.21 -10.77 1.31
C THR A 26 -12.13 -11.21 2.79
N PRO A 27 -13.11 -11.98 3.31
CA PRO A 27 -13.19 -12.31 4.75
C PRO A 27 -11.98 -13.06 5.34
N ASP A 28 -11.24 -13.77 4.50
CA ASP A 28 -10.05 -14.56 4.81
C ASP A 28 -8.74 -13.74 4.78
N ARG A 29 -8.86 -12.42 4.59
CA ARG A 29 -7.72 -11.53 4.45
C ARG A 29 -7.94 -10.26 5.25
N CYS A 30 -6.89 -9.80 5.93
CA CYS A 30 -6.85 -8.51 6.60
C CYS A 30 -5.60 -7.77 6.16
N LEU A 31 -5.76 -6.64 5.46
CA LEU A 31 -4.66 -5.79 5.02
C LEU A 31 -4.81 -4.37 5.56
N VAL A 32 -3.69 -3.80 5.98
CA VAL A 32 -3.55 -2.42 6.45
C VAL A 32 -2.37 -1.80 5.71
N ILE A 33 -2.59 -0.64 5.12
CA ILE A 33 -1.55 0.16 4.48
C ILE A 33 -1.29 1.38 5.35
N MET A 34 -0.04 1.58 5.73
CA MET A 34 0.41 2.82 6.33
C MET A 34 1.16 3.67 5.31
N SER A 35 0.99 4.98 5.34
CA SER A 35 1.56 5.91 4.37
C SER A 35 2.29 7.07 5.05
N ALA A 36 3.35 7.57 4.43
CA ALA A 36 4.08 8.77 4.85
C ALA A 36 4.58 9.54 3.63
N GLY A 37 4.88 10.83 3.81
CA GLY A 37 5.36 11.73 2.75
C GLY A 37 4.24 12.55 2.10
N ASN A 38 4.39 12.85 0.82
CA ASN A 38 3.50 13.75 0.08
C ASN A 38 2.04 13.27 0.12
N LEU A 39 1.15 14.13 0.61
CA LEU A 39 -0.25 13.80 0.82
C LEU A 39 -0.99 13.49 -0.49
N ALA A 40 -0.77 14.30 -1.53
CA ALA A 40 -1.44 14.08 -2.82
C ALA A 40 -1.05 12.73 -3.43
N THR A 41 0.24 12.39 -3.38
CA THR A 41 0.76 11.11 -3.85
C THR A 41 0.16 9.94 -3.07
N THR A 42 0.23 9.98 -1.73
CA THR A 42 -0.28 8.89 -0.87
C THR A 42 -1.79 8.70 -1.00
N GLN A 43 -2.58 9.79 -1.04
CA GLN A 43 -4.02 9.72 -1.30
C GLN A 43 -4.32 9.13 -2.68
N GLY A 44 -3.58 9.55 -3.71
CA GLY A 44 -3.72 9.01 -5.06
C GLY A 44 -3.45 7.51 -5.15
N VAL A 45 -2.51 7.00 -4.36
CA VAL A 45 -2.25 5.55 -4.26
C VAL A 45 -3.44 4.84 -3.62
N ILE A 46 -3.90 5.29 -2.45
CA ILE A 46 -5.03 4.67 -1.74
C ILE A 46 -6.31 4.67 -2.59
N GLN A 47 -6.55 5.74 -3.34
CA GLN A 47 -7.67 5.83 -4.27
C GLN A 47 -7.56 4.82 -5.42
N GLN A 48 -6.37 4.63 -5.99
CA GLN A 48 -6.17 3.66 -7.06
C GLN A 48 -6.45 2.23 -6.58
N ILE A 49 -5.94 1.87 -5.40
CA ILE A 49 -6.14 0.55 -4.81
C ILE A 49 -7.62 0.27 -4.57
N ARG A 50 -8.36 1.25 -4.03
CA ARG A 50 -9.81 1.13 -3.81
C ARG A 50 -10.55 0.97 -5.13
N ARG A 51 -10.18 1.74 -6.15
CA ARG A 51 -10.76 1.66 -7.48
C ARG A 51 -10.54 0.27 -8.09
N ASP A 52 -9.31 -0.23 -8.07
CA ASP A 52 -8.96 -1.53 -8.65
C ASP A 52 -9.75 -2.67 -7.98
N VAL A 53 -10.01 -2.58 -6.68
CA VAL A 53 -10.90 -3.52 -5.98
C VAL A 53 -12.36 -3.36 -6.42
N GLN A 54 -12.87 -2.12 -6.47
CA GLN A 54 -14.26 -1.83 -6.83
C GLN A 54 -14.59 -2.22 -8.27
N GLU A 55 -13.66 -2.00 -9.19
CA GLU A 55 -13.80 -2.30 -10.62
C GLU A 55 -13.44 -3.76 -10.94
N GLY A 56 -13.01 -4.55 -9.95
CA GLY A 56 -12.64 -5.96 -10.15
C GLY A 56 -11.43 -6.13 -11.05
N ALA A 57 -10.46 -5.21 -10.99
CA ALA A 57 -9.26 -5.25 -11.84
C ALA A 57 -8.53 -6.60 -11.67
N PRO A 58 -7.99 -7.21 -12.73
CA PRO A 58 -7.33 -8.52 -12.64
C PRO A 58 -6.19 -8.60 -11.63
N ARG A 59 -5.47 -7.48 -11.43
CA ARG A 59 -4.40 -7.34 -10.44
C ARG A 59 -4.83 -6.34 -9.38
N ASN A 60 -5.33 -6.84 -8.25
CA ASN A 60 -5.69 -6.05 -7.07
C ASN A 60 -5.37 -6.81 -5.76
N ILE A 61 -5.54 -6.13 -4.63
CA ILE A 61 -5.18 -6.64 -3.29
C ILE A 61 -6.00 -7.85 -2.82
N ASN A 62 -7.10 -8.22 -3.48
CA ASN A 62 -7.90 -9.41 -3.18
C ASN A 62 -7.55 -10.60 -4.08
N THR A 63 -7.12 -10.34 -5.32
CA THR A 63 -6.77 -11.35 -6.33
C THR A 63 -5.36 -11.90 -6.16
N LEU A 64 -4.44 -11.11 -5.60
CA LEU A 64 -3.04 -11.51 -5.40
C LEU A 64 -2.93 -12.51 -4.25
N ASN A 65 -2.11 -13.55 -4.38
CA ASN A 65 -2.05 -14.64 -3.40
C ASN A 65 -1.04 -14.40 -2.29
N TYR A 66 0.09 -13.76 -2.57
CA TYR A 66 1.14 -13.53 -1.56
C TYR A 66 1.22 -12.06 -1.14
N LEU A 67 1.58 -11.84 0.13
CA LEU A 67 1.78 -10.48 0.65
C LEU A 67 2.92 -9.73 -0.09
N ALA A 68 3.91 -10.47 -0.58
CA ALA A 68 4.98 -9.93 -1.42
C ALA A 68 4.43 -9.36 -2.74
N ASP A 69 3.53 -10.08 -3.42
CA ASP A 69 2.90 -9.61 -4.66
C ASP A 69 2.05 -8.35 -4.40
N VAL A 70 1.38 -8.31 -3.25
CA VAL A 70 0.63 -7.11 -2.82
C VAL A 70 1.60 -5.94 -2.62
N ALA A 71 2.73 -6.15 -1.95
CA ALA A 71 3.73 -5.11 -1.75
C ALA A 71 4.31 -4.59 -3.08
N GLU A 72 4.60 -5.49 -4.03
CA GLU A 72 5.05 -5.13 -5.38
C GLU A 72 4.00 -4.30 -6.12
N TYR A 73 2.74 -4.74 -6.11
CA TYR A 73 1.64 -3.98 -6.69
C TYR A 73 1.49 -2.58 -6.08
N LEU A 74 1.61 -2.44 -4.75
CA LEU A 74 1.59 -1.14 -4.09
C LEU A 74 2.77 -0.26 -4.51
N GLY A 75 3.95 -0.84 -4.67
CA GLY A 75 5.15 -0.16 -5.17
C GLY A 75 4.95 0.37 -6.59
N ASP A 76 4.41 -0.45 -7.50
CA ASP A 76 4.13 -0.06 -8.89
C ASP A 76 3.17 1.13 -8.97
N VAL A 77 2.10 1.10 -8.18
CA VAL A 77 1.12 2.18 -8.11
C VAL A 77 1.76 3.46 -7.57
N LEU A 78 2.60 3.35 -6.53
CA LEU A 78 3.33 4.48 -5.95
C LEU A 78 4.28 5.13 -6.96
N VAL A 79 5.15 4.34 -7.61
CA VAL A 79 6.09 4.83 -8.63
C VAL A 79 5.34 5.50 -9.78
N THR A 80 4.23 4.90 -10.22
CA THR A 80 3.40 5.49 -11.28
C THR A 80 2.81 6.84 -10.86
N ARG A 81 2.38 6.99 -9.60
CA ARG A 81 1.87 8.26 -9.07
C ARG A 81 2.96 9.33 -8.97
N ILE A 82 4.13 8.98 -8.44
CA ILE A 82 5.29 9.88 -8.35
C ILE A 82 5.68 10.36 -9.76
N ARG A 83 5.78 9.44 -10.72
CA ARG A 83 6.14 9.76 -12.10
C ARG A 83 5.14 10.72 -12.74
N LYS A 84 3.83 10.41 -12.66
CA LYS A 84 2.78 11.28 -13.19
C LYS A 84 2.81 12.68 -12.58
N HIS A 85 3.04 12.79 -11.27
CA HIS A 85 3.12 14.08 -10.61
C HIS A 85 4.37 14.85 -11.08
N THR A 86 5.51 14.18 -11.17
CA THR A 86 6.78 14.75 -11.67
C THR A 86 6.64 15.28 -13.08
N GLU A 87 6.02 14.50 -13.99
CA GLU A 87 5.77 14.90 -15.37
C GLU A 87 4.86 16.14 -15.47
N GLN A 88 3.89 16.28 -14.56
CA GLN A 88 2.91 17.37 -14.57
C GLN A 88 3.41 18.67 -13.93
N THR A 89 4.23 18.58 -12.89
CA THR A 89 4.60 19.73 -12.05
C THR A 89 6.10 20.03 -12.04
N GLY A 90 6.95 19.11 -12.51
CA GLY A 90 8.40 19.18 -12.36
C GLY A 90 8.90 18.90 -10.93
N PHE A 91 8.00 18.70 -9.96
CA PHE A 91 8.33 18.38 -8.58
C PHE A 91 8.32 16.86 -8.36
N VAL A 92 9.37 16.33 -7.72
CA VAL A 92 9.47 14.91 -7.36
C VAL A 92 8.99 14.71 -5.93
N PRO A 93 7.75 14.20 -5.70
CA PRO A 93 7.24 13.97 -4.37
C PRO A 93 7.88 12.74 -3.73
N ASP A 94 8.32 12.87 -2.48
CA ASP A 94 8.73 11.72 -1.66
C ASP A 94 7.51 11.10 -0.96
N ALA A 95 7.44 9.76 -0.93
CA ALA A 95 6.38 9.01 -0.26
C ALA A 95 6.81 7.57 0.00
N THR A 96 6.37 7.03 1.14
CA THR A 96 6.67 5.65 1.56
C THR A 96 5.39 4.96 2.03
N LEU A 97 5.32 3.64 1.80
CA LEU A 97 4.22 2.79 2.24
C LEU A 97 4.75 1.64 3.09
N ILE A 98 4.01 1.27 4.13
CA ILE A 98 4.21 0.04 4.89
C ILE A 98 2.96 -0.81 4.73
N LEU A 99 3.13 -2.05 4.31
CA LEU A 99 2.07 -3.04 4.25
C LEU A 99 2.13 -3.93 5.49
N GLY A 100 1.00 -4.07 6.18
CA GLY A 100 0.82 -5.08 7.21
C GLY A 100 -0.47 -5.84 7.00
N GLY A 101 -0.53 -7.04 7.54
CA GLY A 101 -1.70 -7.87 7.39
C GLY A 101 -1.40 -9.35 7.53
N ALA A 102 -2.46 -10.13 7.55
CA ALA A 102 -2.39 -11.58 7.50
C ALA A 102 -3.36 -12.06 6.42
N ASP A 103 -2.95 -13.14 5.76
CA ASP A 103 -3.74 -13.80 4.74
C ASP A 103 -3.82 -15.27 5.11
N SER A 104 -5.02 -15.77 5.43
CA SER A 104 -5.17 -17.18 5.80
C SER A 104 -5.00 -18.13 4.62
N ARG A 105 -4.92 -17.61 3.39
CA ARG A 105 -4.55 -18.37 2.18
C ARG A 105 -3.05 -18.63 2.06
N ALA A 106 -2.22 -17.89 2.80
CA ALA A 106 -0.79 -18.13 2.83
C ALA A 106 -0.52 -19.43 3.60
N GLN A 107 -0.58 -20.56 2.89
CA GLN A 107 -0.24 -21.86 3.44
C GLN A 107 1.23 -21.80 3.91
N PRO A 108 1.57 -22.34 5.10
CA PRO A 108 2.93 -22.32 5.60
C PRO A 108 3.82 -23.01 4.57
N GLN A 109 4.88 -22.32 4.13
CA GLN A 109 5.88 -22.96 3.30
C GLN A 109 6.40 -24.15 4.09
N HIS A 110 6.15 -25.35 3.57
CA HIS A 110 6.59 -26.61 4.15
C HIS A 110 8.11 -26.56 4.26
N LEU A 111 8.62 -26.23 5.46
CA LEU A 111 10.03 -26.35 5.80
C LEU A 111 10.33 -27.85 5.74
N HIS A 112 10.85 -28.28 4.59
CA HIS A 112 11.31 -29.64 4.40
C HIS A 112 12.51 -29.83 5.35
N ASP A 113 12.32 -30.60 6.42
CA ASP A 113 13.43 -31.16 7.19
C ASP A 113 14.36 -31.88 6.21
N LEU A 114 15.55 -31.34 6.01
CA LEU A 114 16.64 -32.06 5.37
C LEU A 114 17.29 -32.94 6.45
N PRO A 115 17.46 -34.25 6.21
CA PRO A 115 18.15 -35.09 7.17
C PRO A 115 19.61 -34.65 7.27
N ALA A 116 20.08 -34.47 8.50
CA ALA A 116 21.49 -34.31 8.80
C ALA A 116 22.26 -35.52 8.26
N ARG A 117 23.25 -35.26 7.39
CA ARG A 117 24.33 -36.19 7.11
C ARG A 117 25.47 -35.92 8.07
#